data_AF-A0A832HH70-F1
#
_entry.id   AF-A0A832HH70-F1
#
_cell.length_a   1.000
_cell.length_b   1.000
_cell.length_c   1.000
_cell.angle_alpha   90.00
_cell.angle_beta   90.00
_cell.angle_gamma   90.00
#
_symmetry.space_group_name_H-M   'P 1'
#
loop_
_entity.id
_entity.type
_entity.pdbx_description
1 polymer ?
#
loop_
_entity_poly.entity_id
_entity_poly.type
_entity_poly.pdbx_seq_one_letter_code
_entity_poly.pdbx_strand_id
1 'polypeptide(L)'
;MKLNPKEKAVLAGVLLDAEDLAGTDPATLGLPYGPKLGAVKMKIADAKAGYVPMNLAGWIGHAPSPSESVMFHRAYKRLEALGLVDRANLYGCGERTSHLRLTDAGERIARQLVQMEATR
;
A
#
# COMPACT_ATOMS: atom_id res chain seq x y z
N MET A 1 -18.81 -9.65 6.41
CA MET A 1 -17.79 -8.99 7.27
C MET A 1 -17.93 -7.48 7.12
N LYS A 2 -17.83 -6.71 8.21
CA LYS A 2 -17.93 -5.23 8.17
C LYS A 2 -16.55 -4.61 8.36
N LEU A 3 -16.04 -3.94 7.33
CA LEU A 3 -14.79 -3.18 7.38
C LEU A 3 -15.02 -1.79 7.97
N ASN A 4 -14.13 -1.36 8.86
CA ASN A 4 -14.13 0.00 9.40
C ASN A 4 -13.46 0.99 8.43
N PRO A 5 -13.64 2.32 8.61
CA PRO A 5 -13.09 3.31 7.69
C PRO A 5 -11.56 3.23 7.49
N LYS A 6 -10.80 2.86 8.52
CA LYS A 6 -9.34 2.75 8.45
C LYS A 6 -8.92 1.54 7.62
N GLU A 7 -9.56 0.41 7.85
CA GLU A 7 -9.34 -0.80 7.07
C GLU A 7 -9.65 -0.57 5.58
N LYS A 8 -10.75 0.15 5.29
CA LYS A 8 -11.10 0.55 3.92
C LYS A 8 -10.03 1.44 3.29
N ALA A 9 -9.56 2.47 4.01
CA ALA A 9 -8.51 3.37 3.55
C ALA A 9 -7.21 2.62 3.23
N VAL A 10 -6.83 1.62 4.04
CA VAL A 10 -5.66 0.77 3.74
C VAL A 10 -5.87 -0.02 2.46
N LEU A 11 -7.00 -0.72 2.32
CA LEU A 11 -7.24 -1.54 1.13
C LEU A 11 -7.27 -0.70 -0.15
N ALA A 12 -7.98 0.43 -0.14
CA ALA A 12 -8.04 1.35 -1.27
C ALA A 12 -6.66 1.97 -1.56
N GLY A 13 -5.96 2.45 -0.54
CA GLY A 13 -4.63 3.04 -0.68
C GLY A 13 -3.59 2.07 -1.24
N VAL A 14 -3.58 0.82 -0.78
CA VAL A 14 -2.68 -0.22 -1.31
C VAL A 14 -2.98 -0.51 -2.78
N LEU A 15 -4.26 -0.59 -3.17
CA LEU A 15 -4.64 -0.81 -4.58
C LEU A 15 -4.17 0.34 -5.47
N LEU A 16 -4.46 1.57 -5.07
CA LEU A 16 -4.11 2.76 -5.86
C LEU A 16 -2.59 2.93 -5.97
N ASP A 17 -1.85 2.76 -4.88
CA ASP A 17 -0.38 2.83 -4.92
C ASP A 17 0.20 1.71 -5.79
N ALA A 18 -0.40 0.51 -5.78
CA ALA A 18 0.07 -0.61 -6.60
C ALA A 18 -0.14 -0.34 -8.09
N GLU A 19 -1.33 0.15 -8.46
CA GLU A 19 -1.66 0.50 -9.84
C GLU A 19 -0.80 1.66 -10.36
N ASP A 20 -0.61 2.70 -9.56
CA ASP A 20 0.21 3.86 -9.92
C ASP A 20 1.69 3.47 -10.11
N LEU A 21 2.28 2.78 -9.13
CA LEU A 21 3.68 2.36 -9.19
C LEU A 21 3.92 1.32 -10.30
N ALA A 22 3.03 0.35 -10.48
CA ALA A 22 3.19 -0.67 -11.51
C ALA A 22 3.02 -0.10 -12.93
N GLY A 23 2.17 0.93 -13.08
CA GLY A 23 1.96 1.66 -14.33
C GLY A 23 3.07 2.67 -14.67
N THR A 24 3.95 2.98 -13.71
CA THR A 24 5.03 3.95 -13.91
C THR A 24 6.16 3.37 -14.78
N ASP A 25 6.55 4.12 -15.83
CA ASP A 25 7.79 3.88 -16.58
C ASP A 25 8.96 4.66 -15.94
N PRO A 26 9.99 4.01 -15.40
CA PRO A 26 11.13 4.70 -14.81
C PRO A 26 11.86 5.65 -15.78
N ALA A 27 11.78 5.41 -17.09
CA ALA A 27 12.47 6.23 -18.09
C ALA A 27 11.85 7.63 -18.22
N THR A 28 10.57 7.80 -17.87
CA THR A 28 9.85 9.07 -17.99
C THR A 28 10.06 10.00 -16.79
N LEU A 29 10.65 9.50 -15.70
CA LEU A 29 10.79 10.22 -14.44
C LEU A 29 11.90 11.28 -14.42
N GLY A 30 12.72 11.38 -15.48
CA GLY A 30 13.79 12.38 -15.60
C GLY A 30 14.84 12.33 -14.48
N LEU A 31 14.94 11.21 -13.75
CA LEU A 31 15.86 11.08 -12.63
C LEU A 31 17.30 10.88 -13.13
N PRO A 32 18.29 11.58 -12.57
CA PRO A 32 19.68 11.33 -12.91
C PRO A 32 20.08 9.90 -12.52
N TYR A 33 20.95 9.29 -13.31
CA TYR A 33 21.53 7.99 -12.98
C TYR A 33 22.18 8.03 -11.60
N GLY A 34 21.77 7.12 -10.72
CA GLY A 34 22.27 7.06 -9.35
C GLY A 34 21.32 6.31 -8.41
N PRO A 35 21.61 6.31 -7.10
CA PRO A 35 20.87 5.55 -6.08
C PRO A 35 19.36 5.84 -6.07
N LYS A 36 18.97 7.06 -6.43
CA LYS A 36 17.55 7.46 -6.52
C LYS A 36 16.82 6.71 -7.63
N LEU A 37 17.42 6.59 -8.81
CA LEU A 37 16.85 5.83 -9.93
C LEU A 37 16.78 4.33 -9.59
N GLY A 38 17.82 3.79 -8.93
CA GLY A 38 17.83 2.40 -8.47
C GLY A 38 16.69 2.09 -7.50
N ALA A 39 16.53 2.92 -6.46
CA ALA A 39 15.45 2.75 -5.47
C ALA A 39 14.05 2.84 -6.10
N VAL A 40 13.85 3.73 -7.07
CA VAL A 40 12.57 3.85 -7.78
C VAL A 40 12.30 2.63 -8.65
N LYS A 41 13.30 2.13 -9.38
CA LYS A 41 13.16 0.89 -10.16
C LYS A 41 12.82 -0.31 -9.28
N MET A 42 13.42 -0.40 -8.09
CA MET A 42 13.08 -1.44 -7.12
C MET A 42 11.62 -1.33 -6.67
N LYS A 43 11.16 -0.15 -6.27
CA LYS A 43 9.75 0.06 -5.87
C LYS A 43 8.76 -0.32 -6.97
N ILE A 44 9.07 0.01 -8.23
CA ILE A 44 8.24 -0.35 -9.38
C ILE A 44 8.25 -1.88 -9.58
N ALA A 45 9.40 -2.54 -9.42
CA ALA A 45 9.49 -3.99 -9.49
C ALA A 45 8.70 -4.67 -8.36
N ASP A 46 8.79 -4.16 -7.13
CA ASP A 46 8.04 -4.64 -5.98
C ASP A 46 6.52 -4.47 -6.21
N ALA A 47 6.10 -3.31 -6.72
CA ALA A 47 4.70 -3.04 -7.04
C ALA A 47 4.16 -3.94 -8.15
N LYS A 48 4.97 -4.27 -9.16
CA LYS A 48 4.62 -5.27 -10.19
C LYS A 48 4.44 -6.67 -9.61
N ALA A 49 5.10 -6.98 -8.49
CA ALA A 49 4.87 -8.20 -7.71
C ALA A 49 3.71 -8.07 -6.69
N GLY A 50 3.01 -6.93 -6.69
CA GLY A 50 1.88 -6.62 -5.81
C GLY A 50 2.26 -6.04 -4.45
N TYR A 51 3.55 -5.80 -4.17
CA TYR A 51 4.02 -5.24 -2.91
C TYR A 51 4.23 -3.74 -3.00
N VAL A 52 3.56 -2.98 -2.13
CA VAL A 52 3.73 -1.52 -2.05
C VAL A 52 4.31 -1.11 -0.70
N PRO A 53 5.18 -0.09 -0.65
CA PRO A 53 5.64 0.48 0.60
C PRO A 53 4.47 1.00 1.45
N MET A 54 4.58 0.87 2.77
CA MET A 54 3.56 1.44 3.66
C MET A 54 3.54 2.98 3.57
N ASN A 55 2.42 3.54 3.10
CA ASN A 55 2.25 4.97 2.86
C ASN A 55 1.04 5.53 3.61
N LEU A 56 1.04 5.40 4.94
CA LEU A 56 -0.10 5.79 5.76
C LEU A 56 -0.54 7.24 5.54
N ALA A 57 0.43 8.17 5.46
CA ALA A 57 0.13 9.58 5.26
C ALA A 57 -0.58 9.84 3.91
N GLY A 58 -0.13 9.18 2.84
CA GLY A 58 -0.79 9.24 1.54
C GLY A 58 -2.20 8.67 1.57
N TRP A 59 -2.41 7.54 2.24
CA TRP A 59 -3.71 6.87 2.28
C TRP A 59 -4.79 7.59 3.10
N ILE A 60 -4.38 8.41 4.07
CA ILE A 60 -5.33 9.19 4.90
C ILE A 60 -5.36 10.68 4.54
N GLY A 61 -4.48 11.13 3.65
CA GLY A 61 -4.41 12.51 3.18
C GLY A 61 -3.77 13.51 4.16
N HIS A 62 -3.23 13.05 5.29
CA HIS A 62 -2.54 13.88 6.28
C HIS A 62 -1.44 13.14 7.02
N ALA A 63 -0.54 13.89 7.67
CA ALA A 63 0.50 13.31 8.52
C ALA A 63 -0.14 12.58 9.72
N PRO A 64 0.10 11.28 9.93
CA PRO A 64 -0.56 10.52 10.98
C PRO A 64 -0.08 10.98 12.36
N SER A 65 -1.03 11.21 13.26
CA SER A 65 -0.74 11.36 14.68
C SER A 65 -0.22 10.04 15.31
N PRO A 66 0.39 10.09 16.51
CA PRO A 66 0.82 8.88 17.21
C PRO A 66 -0.32 7.89 17.47
N SER A 67 -1.52 8.38 17.81
CA SER A 67 -2.68 7.54 18.06
C SER A 67 -3.16 6.86 16.78
N GLU A 68 -3.21 7.58 15.65
CA GLU A 68 -3.54 7.01 14.34
C GLU A 68 -2.54 5.94 13.93
N SER A 69 -1.25 6.18 14.13
CA SER A 69 -0.20 5.20 13.84
C SER A 69 -0.45 3.86 14.56
N VAL A 70 -0.84 3.91 15.83
CA VAL A 70 -1.21 2.72 16.60
C VAL A 70 -2.50 2.07 16.07
N MET A 71 -3.52 2.87 15.75
CA MET A 71 -4.78 2.35 15.21
C MET A 71 -4.59 1.66 13.85
N PHE A 72 -3.78 2.24 12.96
CA PHE A 72 -3.48 1.65 11.66
C PHE A 72 -2.61 0.41 11.78
N HIS A 73 -1.66 0.38 12.72
CA HIS A 73 -0.94 -0.86 13.03
C HIS A 73 -1.91 -2.01 13.40
N ARG A 74 -2.95 -1.73 14.18
CA ARG A 74 -4.00 -2.73 14.49
C ARG A 74 -4.82 -3.10 13.25
N ALA A 75 -5.12 -2.13 12.39
CA ALA A 75 -5.83 -2.37 11.13
C ALA A 75 -5.03 -3.33 10.21
N TYR A 76 -3.72 -3.15 10.06
CA TYR A 76 -2.88 -4.05 9.25
C TYR A 76 -2.93 -5.49 9.75
N LYS A 77 -2.75 -5.68 11.06
CA LYS A 77 -2.82 -7.02 11.68
C LYS A 77 -4.18 -7.67 11.49
N ARG A 78 -5.26 -6.89 11.58
CA ARG A 78 -6.61 -7.40 11.40
C ARG A 78 -6.90 -7.75 9.95
N LEU A 79 -6.49 -6.93 9.00
CA LEU A 79 -6.64 -7.22 7.57
C LEU A 79 -5.86 -8.48 7.16
N GLU A 80 -4.66 -8.69 7.71
CA GLU A 80 -3.89 -9.92 7.50
C GLU A 80 -4.59 -11.14 8.12
N ALA A 81 -5.09 -11.03 9.35
CA ALA A 81 -5.85 -12.11 9.99
C ALA A 81 -7.15 -12.47 9.24
N LEU A 82 -7.69 -11.53 8.47
CA LEU A 82 -8.85 -11.74 7.61
C LEU A 82 -8.47 -12.28 6.21
N GLY A 83 -7.17 -12.48 5.94
CA GLY A 83 -6.66 -12.95 4.65
C GLY A 83 -6.83 -11.94 3.52
N LEU A 84 -6.86 -10.64 3.82
CA LEU A 84 -7.06 -9.58 2.82
C LEU A 84 -5.76 -8.91 2.39
N VAL A 85 -4.75 -8.92 3.25
CA VAL A 85 -3.41 -8.39 2.94
C VAL A 85 -2.34 -9.34 3.44
N ASP A 86 -1.21 -9.35 2.75
CA ASP A 86 0.04 -9.94 3.21
C ASP A 86 0.98 -8.83 3.67
N ARG A 87 1.55 -8.99 4.87
CA ARG A 87 2.58 -8.09 5.38
C ARG A 87 3.96 -8.66 5.06
N ALA A 88 4.82 -7.86 4.44
CA ALA A 88 6.18 -8.25 4.10
C ALA A 88 7.21 -7.27 4.65
N ASN A 89 8.42 -7.79 4.89
CA ASN A 89 9.61 -6.96 5.06
C ASN A 89 10.62 -7.25 3.94
N LEU A 90 10.51 -6.52 2.82
CA LEU A 90 11.34 -6.78 1.64
C LEU A 90 12.78 -6.28 1.77
N TYR A 91 13.02 -5.28 2.62
CA TYR A 91 14.35 -4.65 2.74
C TYR A 91 15.14 -5.11 3.98
N GLY A 92 14.63 -6.09 4.73
CA GLY A 92 15.41 -6.86 5.71
C GLY A 92 15.89 -6.13 6.96
N CYS A 93 15.65 -4.81 7.10
CA CYS A 93 16.03 -4.08 8.30
C CYS A 93 15.02 -4.33 9.43
N GLY A 94 15.29 -5.34 10.26
CA GLY A 94 14.52 -5.69 11.46
C GLY A 94 13.24 -6.50 11.19
N GLU A 95 12.34 -6.55 12.17
CA GLU A 95 11.08 -7.33 12.08
C GLU A 95 9.88 -6.49 11.62
N ARG A 96 10.11 -5.21 11.29
CA ARG A 96 9.03 -4.29 10.98
C ARG A 96 8.50 -4.53 9.56
N THR A 97 7.18 -4.67 9.45
CA THR A 97 6.49 -4.63 8.16
C THR A 97 6.86 -3.34 7.42
N SER A 98 7.36 -3.48 6.18
CA SER A 98 7.70 -2.35 5.31
C SER A 98 6.78 -2.28 4.09
N HIS A 99 6.18 -3.41 3.69
CA HIS A 99 5.32 -3.51 2.54
C HIS A 99 4.01 -4.23 2.86
N LEU A 100 2.97 -3.85 2.11
CA LEU A 100 1.71 -4.57 2.06
C LEU A 100 1.46 -5.06 0.65
N ARG A 101 0.79 -6.20 0.54
CA ARG A 101 0.25 -6.72 -0.72
C ARG A 101 -1.20 -7.11 -0.50
N LEU A 102 -2.07 -6.86 -1.47
CA LEU A 102 -3.45 -7.38 -1.44
C LEU A 102 -3.44 -8.86 -1.83
N THR A 103 -4.22 -9.65 -1.12
CA THR A 103 -4.62 -10.98 -1.60
C THR A 103 -5.71 -10.83 -2.66
N ASP A 104 -6.03 -11.89 -3.40
CA ASP A 104 -7.15 -11.87 -4.36
C ASP A 104 -8.49 -11.45 -3.72
N ALA A 105 -8.70 -11.80 -2.44
CA ALA A 105 -9.87 -11.37 -1.68
C ALA A 105 -9.79 -9.89 -1.31
N GLY A 106 -8.63 -9.41 -0.88
CA GLY A 106 -8.38 -8.00 -0.59
C GLY A 106 -8.55 -7.12 -1.81
N GLU A 107 -8.02 -7.53 -2.96
CA GLU A 107 -8.07 -6.78 -4.21
C GLU A 107 -9.51 -6.60 -4.70
N ARG A 108 -10.32 -7.68 -4.70
CA ARG A 108 -11.74 -7.57 -5.09
C ARG A 108 -12.49 -6.57 -4.22
N ILE A 109 -12.24 -6.56 -2.91
CA ILE A 109 -12.88 -5.61 -1.99
C ILE A 109 -12.34 -4.20 -2.22
N ALA A 110 -11.04 -4.02 -2.38
CA ALA A 110 -10.41 -2.73 -2.66
C ALA A 110 -10.98 -2.08 -3.93
N ARG A 111 -11.13 -2.87 -5.00
CA ARG A 111 -11.73 -2.41 -6.28
C ARG A 111 -13.16 -1.92 -6.09
N GLN A 112 -13.97 -2.66 -5.33
CA GLN A 112 -15.34 -2.24 -5.01
C GLN A 112 -15.36 -0.91 -4.23
N LEU A 113 -14.46 -0.73 -3.26
CA LEU A 113 -14.36 0.50 -2.48
C LEU A 113 -14.04 1.71 -3.36
N VAL A 114 -13.03 1.59 -4.23
CA VAL A 114 -12.61 2.67 -5.14
C VAL A 114 -13.74 3.04 -6.12
N GLN A 115 -14.44 2.05 -6.68
CA GLN A 115 -15.57 2.30 -7.58
C GLN A 115 -16.74 3.03 -6.88
N MET A 116 -17.02 2.66 -5.63
CA MET A 116 -18.08 3.31 -4.84
C MET A 116 -17.75 4.77 -4.51
N GLU A 117 -16.48 5.10 -4.30
CA GLU A 117 -16.04 6.48 -4.06
C GLU A 117 -16.07 7.33 -5.34
N ALA A 118 -15.74 6.76 -6.50
CA ALA A 118 -15.79 7.46 -7.79
C ALA A 118 -17.21 7.82 -8.27
N THR A 119 -18.25 7.20 -7.70
CA THR A 119 -19.66 7.43 -8.07
C THR A 119 -20.39 8.38 -7.10
N ARG A 120 -19.69 8.92 -6.10
CA ARG A 120 -20.20 9.91 -5.14
C ARG A 120 -19.83 11.33 -5.53
#